data_AF-A0A2V9GKD7-F1
#
_entry.id   AF-A0A2V9GKD7-F1
#
_cell.length_a   1.000
_cell.length_b   1.000
_cell.length_c   1.000
_cell.angle_alpha   90.00
_cell.angle_beta   90.00
_cell.angle_gamma   90.00
#
_symmetry.space_group_name_H-M   'P 1'
#
loop_
_entity.id
_entity.type
_entity.pdbx_description
1 polymer ?
#
loop_
_entity_poly.entity_id
_entity_poly.type
_entity_poly.pdbx_seq_one_letter_code
_entity_poly.pdbx_strand_id
1 'polypeptide(L)' 'SWLQTRGIAVEEKRTWELGGWSLYFRDPDRHLIELATPGTWSVY' A
#
# COMPACT_ATOMS: atom_id res chain seq x y z
N SER A 1 13.63 -3.38 6.00
CA SER A 1 12.23 -3.18 6.44
C SER A 1 11.57 -4.53 6.65
N TRP A 2 10.76 -4.74 7.70
CA TRP A 2 10.21 -6.06 8.10
C TRP A 2 9.44 -6.80 6.98
N LEU A 3 8.81 -6.06 6.06
CA LEU A 3 8.10 -6.59 4.89
C LEU A 3 9.04 -7.28 3.88
N GLN A 4 10.22 -6.70 3.61
CA GLN A 4 11.21 -7.31 2.70
C GLN A 4 11.82 -8.58 3.30
N THR A 5 11.99 -8.63 4.62
CA THR A 5 12.46 -9.83 5.33
C THR A 5 11.47 -11.00 5.21
N ARG A 6 10.18 -10.71 4.95
CA ARG A 6 9.14 -11.72 4.71
C ARG A 6 8.92 -12.02 3.23
N GLY A 7 9.74 -11.48 2.32
CA GLY A 7 9.61 -11.72 0.89
C GLY A 7 8.41 -11.03 0.23
N ILE A 8 7.79 -10.05 0.92
CA ILE A 8 6.66 -9.32 0.37
C ILE A 8 7.20 -8.15 -0.45
N ALA A 9 7.10 -8.28 -1.78
CA ALA A 9 7.44 -7.22 -2.71
C ALA A 9 6.34 -6.14 -2.66
N VAL A 10 6.71 -4.95 -2.19
CA VAL A 10 5.88 -3.76 -2.36
C VAL A 10 6.01 -3.33 -3.81
N GLU A 11 4.91 -3.39 -4.55
CA GLU A 11 4.85 -2.97 -5.96
C GLU A 11 4.94 -1.45 -6.06
N GLU A 12 4.13 -0.74 -5.29
CA GLU A 12 4.04 0.71 -5.40
C GLU A 12 3.62 1.33 -4.07
N LYS A 13 4.28 2.43 -3.70
CA LYS A 13 3.82 3.31 -2.63
C LYS A 13 3.46 4.65 -3.26
N ARG A 14 2.19 5.00 -3.23
CA ARG A 14 1.70 6.28 -3.72
C ARG A 14 1.38 7.18 -2.54
N THR A 15 1.96 8.37 -2.50
CA THR A 15 1.57 9.43 -1.57
C THR A 15 0.58 10.35 -2.25
N TRP A 16 -0.50 10.70 -1.57
CA TRP A 16 -1.55 11.58 -2.05
C TRP A 16 -1.34 13.00 -1.51
N GLU A 17 -1.73 13.99 -2.31
CA GLU A 17 -1.58 15.41 -1.97
C GLU A 17 -2.40 15.82 -0.74
N LEU A 18 -3.48 15.08 -0.46
CA LEU A 18 -4.34 15.21 0.71
C LEU A 18 -3.71 14.65 2.00
N GLY A 19 -2.46 14.19 1.96
CA GLY A 19 -1.70 13.69 3.11
C GLY A 19 -1.85 12.19 3.38
N GLY A 20 -2.73 11.50 2.65
CA GLY A 20 -2.83 10.04 2.68
C GLY A 20 -1.73 9.35 1.88
N TRP A 21 -1.56 8.05 2.08
CA TRP A 21 -0.75 7.20 1.23
C TRP A 21 -1.48 5.89 0.92
N SER A 22 -1.27 5.38 -0.29
CA SER A 22 -1.61 4.02 -0.71
C SER A 22 -0.35 3.18 -0.81
N LEU A 23 -0.47 1.91 -0.46
CA LEU A 23 0.56 0.90 -0.65
C LEU A 23 -0.05 -0.30 -1.37
N TYR A 24 0.53 -0.62 -2.51
CA TYR A 24 0.17 -1.79 -3.31
C TYR A 24 1.24 -2.85 -3.13
N PHE A 25 0.82 -4.05 -2.73
CA PHE A 25 1.71 -5.20 -2.64
C PHE A 25 0.95 -6.48 -2.98
N ARG A 26 1.71 -7.51 -3.38
CA ARG A 26 1.16 -8.84 -3.59
C ARG A 26 1.47 -9.74 -2.42
N ASP A 27 0.48 -10.51 -2.03
CA ASP A 27 0.69 -11.63 -1.13
C ASP A 27 1.26 -12.83 -1.94
N PRO A 28 1.74 -13.89 -1.26
CA PRO A 28 2.27 -15.09 -1.90
C PRO A 28 1.31 -15.77 -2.91
N ASP A 29 -0.01 -15.63 -2.73
CA ASP A 29 -1.04 -16.14 -3.65
C ASP A 29 -1.30 -15.20 -4.84
N ARG A 30 -0.51 -14.12 -4.97
CA ARG A 30 -0.58 -13.09 -6.02
C ARG A 30 -1.86 -12.25 -6.00
N HIS A 31 -2.62 -12.19 -4.91
CA HIS A 31 -3.68 -11.19 -4.79
C HIS A 31 -3.06 -9.80 -4.69
N LEU A 32 -3.74 -8.82 -5.30
CA LEU A 32 -3.35 -7.43 -5.22
C LEU A 32 -4.00 -6.81 -3.99
N ILE A 33 -3.21 -6.47 -2.99
CA ILE A 33 -3.68 -5.82 -1.77
C ILE A 33 -3.33 -4.34 -1.88
N GLU A 34 -4.34 -3.50 -1.71
CA GLU A 34 -4.19 -2.06 -1.54
C GLU A 34 -4.41 -1.68 -0.07
N LEU A 35 -3.41 -1.03 0.54
CA LEU A 35 -3.52 -0.38 1.84
C LEU A 35 -3.60 1.13 1.62
N ALA A 36 -4.79 1.72 1.75
CA ALA A 36 -4.99 3.16 1.71
C ALA A 36 -5.20 3.72 3.13
N THR A 37 -4.52 4.81 3.47
CA THR A 37 -4.76 5.52 4.75
C THR A 37 -5.83 6.60 4.64
N PRO A 38 -6.41 7.05 5.77
CA PRO A 38 -7.24 8.26 5.77
C PRO A 38 -6.52 9.44 5.12
N GLY A 39 -7.22 10.23 4.30
CA GLY A 39 -6.61 11.28 3.47
C GLY A 39 -6.18 10.85 2.07
N THR A 40 -6.38 9.57 1.69
CA THR A 40 -6.16 9.09 0.32
C THR A 40 -7.36 9.39 -0.59
N TRP A 41 -8.57 9.31 -0.03
CA TRP A 41 -9.82 9.62 -0.73
C TRP A 41 -10.56 10.68 0.11
N SER A 42 -11.27 11.61 -0.52
CA SER A 42 -12.22 12.51 0.16
C SER A 42 -13.49 11.80 0.67
N VAL A 43 -13.42 10.48 0.93
CA VAL A 43 -14.43 9.80 1.73
C VAL A 43 -14.01 9.92 3.19
N TYR A 44 -14.33 11.07 3.79
CA TYR A 44 -14.82 11.31 5.15
C TYR A 44 -14.71 12.80 5.48
#